data_AF-W6YR22-F1
#
_entry.id   AF-W6YR22-F1
#
_cell.length_a   1.000
_cell.length_b   1.000
_cell.length_c   1.000
_cell.angle_alpha   90.00
_cell.angle_beta   90.00
_cell.angle_gamma   90.00
#
_symmetry.space_group_name_H-M   'P 1'
#
loop_
_entity.id
_entity.type
_entity.pdbx_description
1 polymer ?
#
loop_
_entity_poly.entity_id
_entity_poly.type
_entity_poly.pdbx_seq_one_letter_code
_entity_poly.pdbx_strand_id
1 'polypeptide(L)'
;MADNVGLTTPRGSGTSGYVQKNRSLLRPRDKIQPYPKDWDQAKHRPRQPDAEILEHEAKREIEVKVLELRDKLEDEGVDEDEIDDQCEALRRKLDQERKDGRDLGPNAKRLKSHQVHDLAKAKMEESERLRKALGISEDYEEGSHWRKQEERMRESLAKREAEDEEKLEKAKEARRYKEDDSE
;
A
#
# COMPACT_ATOMS: atom_id res chain seq x y z
N MET A 1 -11.81 12.61 -46.90
CA MET A 1 -10.62 13.47 -47.08
C MET A 1 -9.58 13.04 -46.06
N ALA A 2 -8.30 12.98 -46.43
CA ALA A 2 -7.21 12.93 -45.46
C ALA A 2 -7.32 14.17 -44.55
N ASP A 3 -6.97 14.06 -43.27
CA ASP A 3 -7.17 15.03 -42.18
C ASP A 3 -6.59 16.44 -42.45
N ASN A 4 -7.14 17.17 -43.42
CA ASN A 4 -6.56 18.38 -44.03
C ASN A 4 -5.07 18.24 -44.42
N VAL A 5 -4.63 17.04 -44.81
CA VAL A 5 -3.26 16.78 -45.29
C VAL A 5 -3.28 16.35 -46.76
N GLY A 6 -2.51 17.04 -47.61
CA GLY A 6 -2.37 16.70 -49.03
C GLY A 6 -3.00 17.73 -49.98
N LEU A 7 -3.13 17.33 -51.26
CA LEU A 7 -3.72 18.16 -52.31
C LEU A 7 -5.23 17.89 -52.44
N THR A 8 -6.01 18.94 -52.67
CA THR A 8 -7.47 18.83 -52.90
C THR A 8 -7.79 18.04 -54.17
N THR A 9 -7.00 18.23 -55.24
CA THR A 9 -7.04 17.39 -56.44
C THR A 9 -5.61 17.14 -56.97
N PRO A 10 -5.28 15.94 -57.48
CA PRO A 10 -3.97 15.67 -58.08
C PRO A 10 -3.75 16.33 -59.45
N ARG A 11 -4.83 16.77 -60.11
CA ARG A 11 -4.78 17.35 -61.47
C ARG A 11 -4.05 18.70 -61.45
N GLY A 12 -3.09 18.85 -62.36
CA GLY A 12 -2.26 20.06 -62.45
C GLY A 12 -1.05 20.09 -61.51
N SER A 13 -0.94 19.14 -60.56
CA SER A 13 0.23 19.02 -59.67
C SER A 13 1.43 18.31 -60.30
N GLY A 14 1.24 17.63 -61.43
CA GLY A 14 2.28 16.82 -62.07
C GLY A 14 2.69 15.56 -61.28
N THR A 15 1.94 15.17 -60.24
CA THR A 15 2.20 13.98 -59.40
C THR A 15 0.97 13.10 -59.29
N SER A 16 1.13 11.89 -58.72
CA SER A 16 0.03 10.94 -58.49
C SER A 16 -0.92 11.34 -57.36
N GLY A 17 -0.60 12.37 -56.57
CA GLY A 17 -1.38 12.77 -55.39
C GLY A 17 -1.27 11.80 -54.21
N TYR A 18 -0.33 10.86 -54.22
CA TYR A 18 -0.10 9.92 -53.12
C TYR A 18 0.54 10.63 -51.91
N VAL A 19 -0.12 10.57 -50.76
CA VAL A 19 0.35 11.19 -49.50
C VAL A 19 0.81 10.09 -48.55
N GLN A 20 2.08 10.12 -48.16
CA GLN A 20 2.65 9.20 -47.18
C GLN A 20 2.74 9.87 -45.81
N LYS A 21 2.39 9.13 -44.74
CA LYS A 21 2.62 9.57 -43.37
C LYS A 21 4.13 9.69 -43.09
N ASN A 22 4.53 10.78 -42.44
CA ASN A 22 5.90 10.90 -41.94
C ASN A 22 6.12 9.91 -40.77
N ARG A 23 7.03 8.95 -40.94
CA ARG A 23 7.39 7.95 -39.91
C ARG A 23 8.38 8.47 -38.86
N SER A 24 9.08 9.57 -39.13
CA SER A 24 10.01 10.20 -38.19
C SER A 24 9.38 11.31 -37.35
N LEU A 25 8.08 11.59 -37.55
CA LEU A 25 7.36 12.57 -36.73
C LEU A 25 7.21 12.03 -35.30
N LEU A 26 7.97 12.62 -34.37
CA LEU A 26 7.84 12.35 -32.95
C LEU A 26 6.51 12.94 -32.46
N ARG A 27 5.69 12.11 -31.81
CA ARG A 27 4.49 12.60 -31.13
C ARG A 27 4.90 13.56 -30.02
N PRO A 28 4.28 14.76 -29.92
CA PRO A 28 4.44 15.63 -28.77
C PRO A 28 4.18 14.82 -27.48
N ARG A 29 5.08 14.94 -26.51
CA ARG A 29 4.94 14.24 -25.24
C ARG A 29 3.74 14.81 -24.48
N ASP A 30 2.93 13.95 -23.88
CA ASP A 30 1.82 14.40 -23.04
C ASP A 30 2.37 15.32 -21.94
N LYS A 31 1.68 16.45 -21.72
CA LYS A 31 2.05 17.41 -20.68
C LYS A 31 1.89 16.70 -19.33
N ILE A 32 3.02 16.33 -18.72
CA ILE A 32 3.05 15.83 -17.34
C ILE A 32 2.47 16.94 -16.46
N GLN A 33 1.28 16.71 -15.91
CA GLN A 33 0.71 17.65 -14.94
C GLN A 33 1.61 17.65 -13.69
N PRO A 34 1.94 18.82 -13.12
CA PRO A 34 2.86 18.93 -11.98
C PRO A 34 2.34 18.26 -10.70
N TYR A 35 1.04 17.97 -10.64
CA TYR A 35 0.43 17.30 -9.51
C TYR A 35 -0.47 16.15 -9.98
N PRO A 36 -0.47 15.00 -9.28
CA PRO A 36 -1.43 13.94 -9.51
C PRO A 36 -2.84 14.46 -9.20
N LYS A 37 -3.80 14.20 -10.09
CA LYS A 37 -5.22 14.56 -9.88
C LYS A 37 -5.86 13.74 -8.75
N ASP A 38 -5.36 12.52 -8.54
CA ASP A 38 -5.93 11.56 -7.59
C ASP A 38 -5.13 11.56 -6.30
N TRP A 39 -5.60 12.31 -5.30
CA TRP A 39 -5.01 12.35 -3.95
C TRP A 39 -4.97 10.98 -3.26
N ASP A 40 -5.87 10.07 -3.64
CA ASP A 40 -5.86 8.69 -3.15
C ASP A 40 -4.64 7.89 -3.63
N GLN A 41 -4.09 8.21 -4.79
CA GLN A 41 -2.86 7.57 -5.29
C GLN A 41 -1.60 8.14 -4.61
N ALA A 42 -1.69 9.32 -4.00
CA ALA A 42 -0.61 9.94 -3.25
C ALA A 42 -0.46 9.40 -1.82
N LYS A 43 -1.43 8.60 -1.34
CA LYS A 43 -1.34 7.96 -0.02
C LYS A 43 -0.20 6.96 0.01
N HIS A 44 0.72 7.12 0.97
CA HIS A 44 1.84 6.21 1.15
C HIS A 44 1.33 4.81 1.57
N ARG A 45 1.47 3.84 0.67
CA ARG A 45 1.19 2.43 0.97
C ARG A 45 2.50 1.70 1.24
N PRO A 46 2.71 1.13 2.44
CA PRO A 46 3.87 0.29 2.68
C PRO A 46 3.81 -0.91 1.73
N ARG A 47 4.97 -1.29 1.17
CA ARG A 47 5.08 -2.50 0.35
C ARG A 47 4.76 -3.70 1.23
N GLN A 48 3.76 -4.48 0.82
CA GLN A 48 3.40 -5.70 1.52
C GLN A 48 4.42 -6.80 1.18
N PRO A 49 4.84 -7.60 2.17
CA PRO A 49 5.62 -8.80 1.90
C PRO A 49 4.76 -9.80 1.12
N ASP A 50 5.41 -10.59 0.28
CA ASP A 50 4.74 -11.62 -0.52
C ASP A 50 4.91 -12.96 0.20
N ALA A 51 3.79 -13.62 0.51
CA ALA A 51 3.80 -14.88 1.24
C ALA A 51 4.54 -15.98 0.48
N GLU A 52 4.42 -16.04 -0.85
CA GLU A 52 5.06 -17.07 -1.66
C GLU A 52 6.59 -16.93 -1.63
N ILE A 53 7.08 -15.69 -1.68
CA ILE A 53 8.51 -15.40 -1.62
C ILE A 53 9.07 -15.71 -0.23
N LEU A 54 8.34 -15.37 0.84
CA LEU A 54 8.73 -15.71 2.21
C LEU A 54 8.79 -17.24 2.41
N GLU A 55 7.81 -17.97 1.89
CA GLU A 55 7.81 -19.44 1.95
C GLU A 55 8.97 -20.06 1.17
N HIS A 56 9.28 -19.49 0.01
CA HIS A 56 10.40 -19.93 -0.81
C HIS A 56 11.73 -19.72 -0.10
N GLU A 57 11.97 -18.54 0.49
CA GLU A 57 13.20 -18.26 1.22
C GLU A 57 13.35 -19.16 2.45
N ALA A 58 12.25 -19.44 3.17
CA ALA A 58 12.26 -20.38 4.28
C ALA A 58 12.60 -21.81 3.86
N LYS A 59 12.06 -22.30 2.74
CA LYS A 59 12.42 -23.61 2.18
C LYS A 59 13.88 -23.63 1.73
N ARG A 60 14.32 -22.58 1.03
CA ARG A 60 15.70 -22.42 0.58
C ARG A 60 16.68 -22.49 1.75
N GLU A 61 16.36 -21.89 2.89
CA GLU A 61 17.23 -21.95 4.07
C GLU A 61 17.36 -23.36 4.65
N ILE A 62 16.29 -24.17 4.62
CA ILE A 62 16.36 -25.59 4.99
C ILE A 62 17.29 -26.33 4.03
N GLU A 63 17.11 -26.13 2.73
CA GLU A 63 17.92 -26.78 1.70
C GLU A 63 19.41 -26.39 1.78
N VAL A 64 19.71 -25.13 2.10
CA VAL A 64 21.10 -24.70 2.33
C VAL A 64 21.73 -25.45 3.51
N LYS A 65 21.00 -25.62 4.61
CA LYS A 65 21.49 -26.37 5.79
C LYS A 65 21.69 -27.85 5.48
N VAL A 66 20.82 -28.44 4.65
CA VAL A 66 20.96 -29.82 4.18
C VAL A 66 22.17 -29.98 3.27
N LEU A 67 22.38 -29.03 2.36
CA LEU A 67 23.55 -29.00 1.48
C LEU A 67 24.86 -28.85 2.27
N GLU A 68 24.90 -27.95 3.26
CA GLU A 68 26.05 -27.81 4.16
C GLU A 68 26.36 -29.08 4.97
N LEU A 69 25.34 -29.89 5.31
CA LEU A 69 25.56 -31.19 5.96
C LEU A 69 26.15 -32.19 4.97
N ARG A 70 25.58 -32.25 3.76
CA ARG A 70 26.06 -33.13 2.70
C ARG A 70 27.54 -32.88 2.39
N ASP A 71 27.94 -31.62 2.17
CA ASP A 71 29.32 -31.24 1.89
C ASP A 71 30.28 -31.74 3.01
N LYS A 72 29.86 -31.66 4.28
CA LYS A 72 30.67 -32.14 5.41
C LYS A 72 30.82 -33.66 5.44
N LEU A 73 29.75 -34.40 5.15
CA LEU A 73 29.79 -35.86 5.17
C LEU A 73 30.57 -36.41 3.96
N GLU A 74 30.50 -35.73 2.81
CA GLU A 74 31.32 -36.02 1.64
C GLU A 74 32.82 -35.79 1.94
N ASP A 75 33.17 -34.69 2.61
CA ASP A 75 34.54 -34.42 3.07
C ASP A 75 35.04 -35.45 4.11
N GLU A 76 34.15 -35.98 4.94
CA GLU A 76 34.43 -37.04 5.92
C GLU A 76 34.55 -38.44 5.29
N GLY A 77 34.13 -38.61 4.02
CA GLY A 77 34.22 -39.87 3.29
C GLY A 77 33.17 -40.90 3.70
N VAL A 78 31.99 -40.46 4.13
CA VAL A 78 30.84 -41.32 4.46
C VAL A 78 30.22 -41.90 3.18
N ASP A 79 29.61 -43.08 3.26
CA ASP A 79 28.93 -43.73 2.12
C ASP A 79 27.70 -42.91 1.66
N GLU A 80 27.44 -42.89 0.34
CA GLU A 80 26.36 -42.08 -0.27
C GLU A 80 24.97 -42.39 0.32
N ASP A 81 24.68 -43.66 0.61
CA ASP A 81 23.39 -44.07 1.19
C ASP A 81 23.21 -43.50 2.62
N GLU A 82 24.27 -43.49 3.43
CA GLU A 82 24.23 -42.93 4.78
C GLU A 82 24.13 -41.39 4.76
N ILE A 83 24.75 -40.75 3.77
CA ILE A 83 24.64 -39.30 3.54
C ILE A 83 23.19 -38.91 3.26
N ASP A 84 22.52 -39.63 2.36
CA ASP A 84 21.14 -39.36 1.98
C ASP A 84 20.17 -39.57 3.15
N ASP A 85 20.34 -40.62 3.94
CA ASP A 85 19.54 -40.88 5.15
C ASP A 85 19.67 -39.76 6.19
N GLN A 86 20.91 -39.29 6.45
CA GLN A 86 21.16 -38.18 7.37
C GLN A 86 20.60 -36.85 6.86
N CYS A 87 20.74 -36.59 5.56
CA CYS A 87 20.19 -35.40 4.91
C CYS A 87 18.65 -35.39 4.96
N GLU A 88 17.99 -36.53 4.71
CA GLU A 88 16.53 -36.63 4.79
C GLU A 88 16.04 -36.47 6.24
N ALA A 89 16.74 -37.08 7.21
CA ALA A 89 16.45 -36.90 8.62
C ALA A 89 16.56 -35.43 9.04
N LEU A 90 17.60 -34.71 8.59
CA LEU A 90 17.77 -33.29 8.85
C LEU A 90 16.67 -32.45 8.19
N ARG A 91 16.32 -32.73 6.93
CA ARG A 91 15.24 -32.04 6.20
C ARG A 91 13.92 -32.17 6.95
N ARG A 92 13.54 -33.38 7.37
CA ARG A 92 12.32 -33.64 8.15
C ARG A 92 12.33 -32.91 9.50
N LYS A 93 13.47 -32.90 10.18
CA LYS A 93 13.62 -32.20 11.48
C LYS A 93 13.42 -30.69 11.34
N LEU A 94 14.07 -30.07 10.35
CA LEU A 94 13.98 -28.62 10.13
C LEU A 94 12.59 -28.20 9.65
N ASP A 95 11.94 -29.01 8.81
CA ASP A 95 10.56 -28.75 8.40
C ASP A 95 9.58 -28.86 9.58
N GLN A 96 9.81 -29.78 10.51
CA GLN A 96 9.01 -29.90 11.72
C GLN A 96 9.24 -28.69 12.66
N GLU A 97 10.49 -28.30 12.89
CA GLU A 97 10.82 -27.12 13.70
C GLU A 97 10.19 -25.84 13.12
N ARG A 98 10.14 -25.72 11.78
CA ARG A 98 9.44 -24.63 11.10
C ARG A 98 7.93 -24.65 11.36
N LYS A 99 7.29 -25.82 11.26
CA LYS A 99 5.85 -25.98 11.53
C LYS A 99 5.50 -25.70 13.00
N ASP A 100 6.41 -26.02 13.91
CA ASP A 100 6.29 -25.74 15.34
C ASP A 100 6.48 -24.23 15.66
N GLY A 101 6.67 -23.39 14.65
CA GLY A 101 6.77 -21.94 14.79
C GLY A 101 8.12 -21.45 15.30
N ARG A 102 9.17 -22.30 15.26
CA ARG A 102 10.53 -21.80 15.46
C ARG A 102 10.92 -21.01 14.22
N ASP A 103 11.19 -19.74 14.41
CA ASP A 103 11.76 -18.88 13.37
C ASP A 103 13.17 -19.40 13.04
N LEU A 104 13.22 -20.24 12.00
CA LEU A 104 14.46 -20.68 11.39
C LEU A 104 15.03 -19.63 10.45
N GLY A 105 14.28 -18.53 10.21
CA GLY A 105 14.60 -17.46 9.27
C GLY A 105 15.76 -16.56 9.69
N PRO A 106 16.27 -15.72 8.77
CA PRO A 106 17.35 -14.80 9.05
C PRO A 106 16.96 -13.81 10.15
N ASN A 107 17.85 -13.61 11.11
CA ASN A 107 17.66 -12.67 12.21
C ASN A 107 17.34 -11.27 11.65
N ALA A 108 16.24 -10.65 12.10
CA ALA A 108 15.72 -9.35 11.65
C ALA A 108 16.80 -8.24 11.54
N LYS A 109 17.87 -8.33 12.34
CA LYS A 109 18.98 -7.37 12.39
C LYS A 109 20.10 -7.62 11.37
N ARG A 110 20.13 -8.78 10.72
CA ARG A 110 21.19 -9.20 9.79
C ARG A 110 20.69 -9.40 8.36
N LEU A 111 19.54 -8.84 8.02
CA LEU A 111 19.02 -8.91 6.66
C LEU A 111 19.87 -8.10 5.69
N LYS A 112 20.03 -8.65 4.50
CA LYS A 112 20.75 -8.01 3.40
C LYS A 112 19.79 -7.09 2.63
N SER A 113 20.33 -6.08 1.95
CA SER A 113 19.55 -5.10 1.19
C SER A 113 18.67 -5.71 0.09
N HIS A 114 19.03 -6.89 -0.42
CA HIS A 114 18.26 -7.60 -1.45
C HIS A 114 17.08 -8.43 -0.90
N GLN A 115 17.00 -8.67 0.41
CA GLN A 115 15.91 -9.42 1.05
C GLN A 115 14.71 -8.50 1.30
N VAL A 116 14.12 -7.99 0.21
CA VAL A 116 13.12 -6.91 0.26
C VAL A 116 11.85 -7.34 1.00
N HIS A 117 11.40 -8.59 0.81
CA HIS A 117 10.16 -9.09 1.42
C HIS A 117 10.34 -9.37 2.91
N ASP A 118 11.45 -9.99 3.30
CA ASP A 118 11.75 -10.21 4.71
C ASP A 118 11.97 -8.88 5.45
N LEU A 119 12.62 -7.89 4.81
CA LEU A 119 12.75 -6.53 5.34
C LEU A 119 11.38 -5.85 5.49
N ALA A 120 10.47 -6.05 4.53
CA ALA A 120 9.11 -5.52 4.61
C ALA A 120 8.33 -6.16 5.77
N LYS A 121 8.41 -7.50 5.93
CA LYS A 121 7.81 -8.22 7.06
C LYS A 121 8.35 -7.71 8.39
N ALA A 122 9.67 -7.62 8.54
CA ALA A 122 10.30 -7.12 9.76
C ALA A 122 9.88 -5.68 10.07
N LYS A 123 9.84 -4.80 9.07
CA LYS A 123 9.36 -3.41 9.25
C LYS A 123 7.90 -3.34 9.64
N MET A 124 7.05 -4.20 9.10
CA MET A 124 5.63 -4.26 9.49
C MET A 124 5.50 -4.66 10.96
N GLU A 125 6.19 -5.71 11.39
CA GLU A 125 6.19 -6.13 12.79
C GLU A 125 6.73 -5.05 13.73
N GLU A 126 7.82 -4.38 13.35
CA GLU A 126 8.36 -3.24 14.12
C GLU A 126 7.37 -2.07 14.19
N SER A 127 6.72 -1.74 13.07
CA SER A 127 5.73 -0.67 13.00
C SER A 127 4.49 -1.01 13.84
N GLU A 128 4.05 -2.27 13.86
CA GLU A 128 2.97 -2.73 14.73
C GLU A 128 3.33 -2.69 16.20
N ARG A 129 4.57 -3.09 16.56
CA ARG A 129 5.08 -2.96 17.93
C ARG A 129 5.12 -1.50 18.35
N LEU A 130 5.59 -0.61 17.47
CA LEU A 130 5.62 0.84 17.72
C LEU A 130 4.20 1.41 17.85
N ARG A 131 3.26 1.02 16.97
CA ARG A 131 1.85 1.40 17.04
C ARG A 131 1.24 1.06 18.39
N LYS A 132 1.46 -0.18 18.85
CA LYS A 132 1.00 -0.67 20.16
C LYS A 132 1.64 0.12 21.31
N ALA A 133 2.95 0.37 21.23
CA ALA A 133 3.67 1.13 22.25
C ALA A 133 3.19 2.59 22.36
N LEU A 134 2.81 3.20 21.24
CA LEU A 134 2.23 4.55 21.19
C LEU A 134 0.74 4.60 21.54
N GLY A 135 0.11 3.45 21.83
CA GLY A 135 -1.32 3.38 22.16
C GLY A 135 -2.25 3.71 20.99
N ILE A 136 -1.76 3.58 19.75
CA ILE A 136 -2.55 3.87 18.54
C ILE A 136 -3.42 2.64 18.24
N SER A 137 -4.74 2.84 18.11
CA SER A 137 -5.70 1.78 17.77
C SER A 137 -5.43 1.20 16.39
N GLU A 138 -5.90 -0.01 16.14
CA GLU A 138 -5.73 -0.66 14.83
C GLU A 138 -6.57 0.04 13.76
N ASP A 139 -7.77 0.47 14.15
CA ASP A 139 -8.71 1.21 13.32
C ASP A 139 -8.38 2.70 13.24
N TYR A 140 -7.14 3.10 13.53
CA TYR A 140 -6.74 4.50 13.44
C TYR A 140 -6.68 4.95 11.98
N GLU A 141 -7.67 5.72 11.56
CA GLU A 141 -7.64 6.41 10.28
C GLU A 141 -6.93 7.76 10.40
N GLU A 142 -6.05 8.05 9.44
CA GLU A 142 -5.42 9.36 9.33
C GLU A 142 -6.50 10.46 9.23
N GLY A 143 -6.32 11.51 10.03
CA GLY A 143 -7.26 12.63 10.14
C GLY A 143 -8.59 12.32 10.83
N SER A 144 -8.79 11.13 11.39
CA SER A 144 -9.97 10.83 12.23
C SER A 144 -10.06 11.75 13.46
N HIS A 145 -8.91 12.16 14.01
CA HIS A 145 -8.86 13.10 15.12
C HIS A 145 -9.38 14.49 14.72
N TRP A 146 -8.95 15.03 13.58
CA TRP A 146 -9.43 16.33 13.08
C TRP A 146 -10.89 16.26 12.65
N ARG A 147 -11.34 15.18 12.01
CA ARG A 147 -12.75 14.97 11.66
C ARG A 147 -13.66 14.99 12.90
N LYS A 148 -13.28 14.26 13.96
CA LYS A 148 -14.00 14.27 15.25
C LYS A 148 -14.00 15.65 15.90
N GLN A 149 -12.90 16.40 15.78
CA GLN A 149 -12.83 17.77 16.30
C GLN A 149 -13.77 18.71 15.55
N GLU A 150 -13.76 18.65 14.22
CA GLU A 150 -14.61 19.45 13.35
C GLU A 150 -16.10 19.15 13.58
N GLU A 151 -16.45 17.86 13.70
CA GLU A 151 -17.80 17.42 14.03
C GLU A 151 -18.27 17.95 15.39
N ARG A 152 -17.43 17.86 16.44
CA ARG A 152 -17.74 18.44 17.76
C ARG A 152 -17.93 19.95 17.71
N MET A 153 -17.10 20.66 16.95
CA MET A 153 -17.23 22.10 16.77
C MET A 153 -18.54 22.43 16.06
N ARG A 154 -18.88 21.70 15.00
CA ARG A 154 -20.14 21.88 14.26
C ARG A 154 -21.37 21.58 15.11
N GLU A 155 -21.34 20.51 15.91
CA GLU A 155 -22.41 20.19 16.86
C GLU A 155 -22.57 21.28 17.93
N SER A 156 -21.46 21.84 18.42
CA SER A 156 -21.50 22.92 19.41
C SER A 156 -22.10 24.22 18.84
N LEU A 157 -21.83 24.52 17.56
CA LEU A 157 -22.43 25.66 16.86
C LEU A 157 -23.93 25.44 16.64
N ALA A 158 -24.33 24.25 16.17
CA ALA A 158 -25.73 23.91 15.98
C ALA A 158 -26.54 23.99 17.31
N LYS A 159 -25.95 23.54 18.43
CA LYS A 159 -26.58 23.69 19.76
C LYS A 159 -26.77 25.16 20.14
N ARG A 160 -25.76 26.01 19.89
CA ARG A 160 -25.88 27.45 20.16
C ARG A 160 -26.95 28.12 19.29
N GLU A 161 -27.00 27.79 18.01
CA GLU A 161 -28.04 28.30 17.10
C GLU A 161 -29.44 27.89 17.57
N ALA A 162 -29.63 26.62 17.97
CA ALA A 162 -30.91 26.14 18.50
C ALA A 162 -31.33 26.84 19.82
N GLU A 163 -30.38 27.06 20.75
CA GLU A 163 -30.65 27.82 21.98
C GLU A 163 -31.02 29.28 21.70
N ASP A 164 -30.39 29.90 20.71
CA ASP A 164 -30.69 31.28 20.33
C ASP A 164 -32.04 31.39 19.61
N GLU A 165 -32.41 30.43 18.75
CA GLU A 165 -33.76 30.33 18.17
C GLU A 165 -34.84 30.14 19.24
N GLU A 166 -34.62 29.26 20.23
CA GLU A 166 -35.57 29.03 21.33
C GLU A 166 -35.77 30.31 22.17
N LYS A 167 -34.70 31.06 22.45
CA LYS A 167 -34.80 32.36 23.13
C LYS A 167 -35.58 33.38 22.30
N LEU A 168 -35.37 33.38 20.98
CA LEU A 168 -36.05 34.30 20.06
C LEU A 168 -37.56 34.01 19.99
N GLU A 169 -37.95 32.73 19.92
CA GLU A 169 -39.35 32.32 19.98
C GLU A 169 -40.00 32.66 21.33
N LYS A 170 -39.34 32.37 22.46
CA LYS A 170 -39.85 32.79 23.80
C LYS A 170 -39.99 34.31 23.89
N ALA A 171 -39.07 35.07 23.32
CA ALA A 171 -39.16 36.53 23.30
C ALA A 171 -40.31 37.05 22.43
N LYS A 172 -40.62 36.39 21.30
CA LYS A 172 -41.79 36.70 20.47
C LYS A 172 -43.10 36.35 21.17
N GLU A 173 -43.17 35.19 21.81
CA GLU A 173 -44.35 34.73 22.54
C GLU A 173 -44.65 35.64 23.75
N ALA A 174 -43.62 36.03 24.50
CA ALA A 174 -43.74 37.00 25.59
C ALA A 174 -44.16 38.40 25.11
N ARG A 175 -43.82 38.79 23.87
CA ARG A 175 -44.31 40.04 23.26
C ARG A 175 -45.78 39.93 22.88
N ARG A 176 -46.21 38.82 22.27
CA ARG A 176 -47.63 38.58 21.96
C ARG A 176 -48.51 38.61 23.20
N TYR A 177 -48.09 37.93 24.27
CA TYR A 177 -48.86 37.90 25.51
C TYR A 177 -49.01 39.29 26.14
N LYS A 178 -48.01 40.17 25.99
CA LYS A 178 -48.11 41.57 26.45
C LYS A 178 -49.01 42.45 25.58
N GLU A 179 -49.18 42.12 24.31
CA GLU A 179 -50.15 42.80 23.43
C GLU A 179 -51.58 42.41 23.78
N ASP A 180 -51.84 41.12 24.01
CA ASP A 180 -53.18 40.61 24.38
C ASP A 180 -53.65 41.07 25.77
N ASP A 181 -52.74 41.33 26.72
CA ASP A 181 -53.06 41.81 28.09
C ASP A 181 -53.25 43.35 28.15
N SER A 182 -53.20 44.03 27.00
CA SER A 182 -53.32 45.50 26.87
C SER A 182 -54.59 45.98 26.14
N GLU A 183 -55.49 45.07 25.77
CA GLU A 183 -56.88 45.33 25.33
C GLU A 183 -57.90 45.13 26.47
#